data_AF-B1P0Y1-F1
#
_entry.id   AF-B1P0Y1-F1
#
_cell.length_a   1.000
_cell.length_b   1.000
_cell.length_c   1.000
_cell.angle_alpha   90.00
_cell.angle_beta   90.00
_cell.angle_gamma   90.00
#
_symmetry.space_group_name_H-M   'P 1'
#
loop_
_entity.id
_entity.type
_entity.pdbx_description
1 polymer ?
#
loop_
_entity_poly.entity_id
_entity_poly.type
_entity_poly.pdbx_seq_one_letter_code
_entity_poly.pdbx_strand_id
1 'polypeptide(L)' 'IITATFNWATTTIILTGLTTLLTATYSLYIFITTQHNKPATNFMHTQSHTREHLLISMHLLPLLLLITSPKLMF' A
#
# COMPACT_ATOMS: atom_id res chain seq x y z
N ILE A 1 9.07 6.74 12.91
CA ILE A 1 9.49 7.77 11.93
C ILE A 1 8.79 9.08 12.20
N ILE A 2 7.44 9.15 12.13
CA ILE A 2 6.67 10.38 12.41
C ILE A 2 6.92 10.94 13.82
N THR A 3 7.04 10.08 14.84
CA THR A 3 7.39 10.49 16.21
C THR A 3 8.85 10.96 16.36
N ALA A 4 9.76 10.44 15.54
CA ALA A 4 11.17 10.82 15.57
C ALA A 4 11.42 12.15 14.84
N THR A 5 10.73 12.40 13.71
CA THR A 5 10.80 13.68 13.00
C THR A 5 10.10 14.81 13.76
N PHE A 6 9.01 14.50 14.47
CA PHE A 6 8.36 15.44 15.37
C PHE A 6 9.24 15.88 16.54
N ASN A 7 10.03 14.97 17.11
CA ASN A 7 10.96 15.28 18.19
C ASN A 7 12.11 16.18 17.69
N TRP A 8 12.56 15.98 16.46
CA TRP A 8 13.69 16.71 15.88
C TRP A 8 13.35 18.14 15.42
N ALA A 9 12.21 18.34 14.75
CA ALA A 9 11.74 19.68 14.38
C ALA A 9 10.23 19.68 14.12
N THR A 10 9.48 20.41 14.94
CA THR A 10 8.01 20.52 14.92
C THR A 10 7.47 21.03 13.57
N THR A 11 8.24 21.82 12.84
CA THR A 11 7.89 22.36 11.52
C THR A 11 7.83 21.28 10.43
N THR A 12 8.53 20.16 10.59
CA THR A 12 8.55 19.06 9.60
C THR A 12 7.26 18.22 9.61
N ILE A 13 6.38 18.40 10.60
CA ILE A 13 5.07 17.76 10.62
C ILE A 13 4.20 18.18 9.45
N ILE A 14 4.21 19.46 9.07
CA ILE A 14 3.36 19.94 7.97
C ILE A 14 3.79 19.26 6.67
N LEU A 15 5.10 19.22 6.42
CA LEU A 15 5.66 18.57 5.24
C LEU A 15 5.41 17.05 5.25
N THR A 16 5.62 16.38 6.40
CA THR A 16 5.39 14.93 6.55
C THR A 16 3.89 14.57 6.47
N GLY A 17 3.02 15.45 6.99
CA GLY A 17 1.57 15.33 6.89
C GLY A 17 1.07 15.50 5.46
N LEU A 18 1.63 16.46 4.72
CA LEU A 18 1.32 16.64 3.30
C LEU A 18 1.78 15.44 2.46
N THR A 19 2.99 14.92 2.68
CA THR A 19 3.46 13.75 1.93
C THR A 19 2.62 12.51 2.20
N THR A 20 2.28 12.24 3.47
CA THR A 20 1.39 11.12 3.84
C THR A 20 -0.02 11.28 3.27
N LEU A 21 -0.60 12.48 3.30
CA LEU A 21 -1.91 12.76 2.70
C LEU A 21 -1.90 12.52 1.18
N LEU A 22 -0.85 12.97 0.48
CA LEU A 22 -0.71 12.78 -0.96
C LEU A 22 -0.59 11.29 -1.30
N THR A 23 0.27 10.55 -0.59
CA THR A 23 0.42 9.09 -0.79
C THR A 23 -0.90 8.35 -0.55
N ALA A 24 -1.63 8.69 0.51
CA ALA A 24 -2.94 8.10 0.80
C ALA A 24 -3.96 8.39 -0.30
N THR A 25 -4.02 9.64 -0.77
CA THR A 25 -4.95 10.06 -1.83
C THR A 25 -4.63 9.37 -3.16
N TYR A 26 -3.36 9.26 -3.52
CA TYR A 26 -2.92 8.56 -4.73
C TYR A 26 -3.25 7.05 -4.66
N SER A 27 -2.96 6.40 -3.53
CA SER A 27 -3.32 4.99 -3.32
C SER A 27 -4.83 4.76 -3.42
N LEU A 28 -5.63 5.68 -2.86
CA LEU A 28 -7.08 5.62 -2.92
C LEU A 28 -7.58 5.81 -4.37
N TYR A 29 -6.99 6.74 -5.12
CA TYR A 29 -7.33 6.96 -6.53
C TYR A 29 -7.09 5.70 -7.37
N ILE A 30 -5.94 5.03 -7.21
CA ILE A 30 -5.67 3.76 -7.90
C ILE A 30 -6.68 2.69 -7.49
N PHE A 31 -7.00 2.59 -6.19
CA PHE A 31 -7.99 1.62 -5.71
C PHE A 31 -9.38 1.84 -6.33
N ILE A 32 -9.86 3.09 -6.33
CA ILE A 32 -11.17 3.41 -6.91
C ILE A 32 -11.17 3.15 -8.42
N THR A 33 -10.12 3.54 -9.14
CA THR A 33 -10.07 3.40 -10.60
C THR A 33 -9.90 1.96 -11.09
N THR A 34 -9.20 1.11 -10.32
CA THR A 34 -8.90 -0.28 -10.73
C THR A 34 -9.84 -1.33 -10.13
N GLN A 35 -10.33 -1.13 -8.91
CA GLN A 35 -11.14 -2.13 -8.18
C GLN A 35 -12.61 -1.73 -8.03
N HIS A 36 -12.91 -0.43 -7.86
CA HIS A 36 -14.27 0.04 -7.57
C HIS A 36 -15.03 0.48 -8.83
N ASN A 37 -14.33 1.08 -9.79
CA ASN A 37 -14.98 1.58 -10.99
C ASN A 37 -15.52 0.40 -11.81
N LYS A 38 -16.72 0.58 -12.37
CA LYS A 38 -17.47 -0.46 -13.07
C LYS A 38 -16.60 -1.00 -14.21
N PRO A 39 -16.23 -2.30 -14.23
CA PRO A 39 -15.41 -2.83 -15.30
C PRO A 39 -16.14 -2.59 -16.61
N ALA A 40 -15.44 -2.01 -17.59
CA ALA A 40 -16.04 -1.68 -18.87
C ALA A 40 -16.67 -2.95 -19.43
N THR A 41 -17.96 -2.88 -19.78
CA THR A 41 -18.85 -4.00 -20.14
C THR A 41 -18.38 -4.85 -21.33
N ASN A 42 -17.26 -4.48 -21.96
CA ASN A 42 -16.62 -5.15 -23.09
C ASN A 42 -15.30 -5.87 -22.72
N PHE A 43 -14.84 -5.82 -21.46
CA PHE A 43 -13.68 -6.59 -21.04
C PHE A 43 -14.11 -7.99 -20.64
N MET A 44 -13.83 -8.97 -21.49
CA MET A 44 -13.77 -10.37 -21.07
C MET A 44 -12.75 -10.47 -19.93
N HIS A 45 -13.24 -10.66 -18.70
CA HIS A 45 -12.40 -10.90 -17.55
C HIS A 45 -11.65 -12.22 -17.78
N THR A 46 -10.36 -12.15 -18.11
CA THR A 46 -9.51 -13.34 -18.12
C THR A 46 -9.45 -13.89 -16.72
N GLN A 47 -9.78 -15.17 -16.56
CA GLN A 47 -9.83 -15.83 -15.26
C GLN A 47 -8.44 -15.75 -14.61
N SER A 48 -8.37 -15.14 -13.42
CA SER A 48 -7.12 -14.93 -12.70
C SER A 48 -6.39 -16.27 -12.51
N HIS A 49 -5.16 -16.35 -13.04
CA HIS A 49 -4.42 -17.61 -13.10
C HIS A 49 -3.79 -17.96 -11.74
N THR A 50 -3.59 -19.25 -11.48
CA THR A 50 -2.96 -19.74 -10.24
C THR A 50 -1.55 -19.16 -10.01
N ARG A 51 -0.83 -18.85 -11.10
CA ARG A 51 0.49 -18.19 -11.05
C ARG A 51 0.42 -16.82 -10.40
N GLU A 52 -0.58 -16.01 -10.75
CA GLU A 52 -0.72 -14.64 -10.26
C GLU A 52 -1.08 -14.61 -8.78
N HIS A 53 -1.97 -15.51 -8.36
CA HIS A 53 -2.32 -15.69 -6.95
C HIS A 53 -1.13 -16.20 -6.12
N LEU A 54 -0.36 -17.15 -6.64
CA LEU A 54 0.84 -17.63 -5.95
C LEU A 54 1.86 -16.50 -5.80
N LEU A 55 2.06 -15.69 -6.85
CA LEU A 55 2.98 -14.55 -6.80
C LEU A 55 2.53 -13.53 -5.76
N ILE A 56 1.25 -13.15 -5.73
CA ILE A 56 0.74 -12.20 -4.72
C ILE A 56 0.87 -12.77 -3.31
N SER A 57 0.61 -14.08 -3.13
CA SER A 57 0.74 -14.76 -1.85
C SER A 57 2.19 -14.79 -1.37
N MET A 58 3.14 -15.09 -2.26
CA MET A 58 4.58 -15.08 -1.95
C MET A 58 5.10 -13.68 -1.60
N HIS A 59 4.48 -12.60 -2.07
CA HIS A 59 4.85 -11.23 -1.69
C HIS A 59 4.16 -10.78 -0.40
N LEU A 60 2.90 -11.18 -0.16
CA LEU A 60 2.14 -10.77 1.01
C LEU A 60 2.57 -11.51 2.29
N LEU A 61 2.91 -12.79 2.17
CA LEU A 61 3.33 -13.63 3.29
C LEU A 61 4.60 -13.14 4.00
N PRO A 62 5.70 -12.76 3.32
CA PRO A 62 6.88 -12.19 3.98
C PRO A 62 6.59 -10.81 4.58
N LEU A 63 5.72 -10.01 3.95
CA LEU A 63 5.35 -8.70 4.47
C LEU A 63 4.56 -8.82 5.80
N LEU A 64 3.59 -9.73 5.85
CA LEU A 64 2.82 -10.04 7.07
C LEU A 64 3.70 -10.62 8.17
N LEU A 65 4.64 -11.50 7.80
CA LEU A 65 5.60 -12.07 8.75
C LEU A 65 6.50 -10.96 9.36
N LEU A 66 6.93 -9.99 8.54
CA LEU A 66 7.72 -8.86 9.02
C LEU A 66 6.94 -7.93 9.95
N ILE A 67 5.64 -7.71 9.70
CA ILE A 67 4.77 -6.91 10.58
C ILE A 67 4.57 -7.58 11.93
N THR A 68 4.37 -8.91 11.95
CA THR A 68 4.12 -9.66 13.19
C THR A 68 5.39 -9.89 14.02
N SER A 69 6.54 -10.03 13.35
CA SER A 69 7.83 -10.27 14.00
C SER A 69 8.89 -9.26 13.53
N PRO A 70 8.76 -7.96 13.90
CA PRO A 70 9.69 -6.92 13.45
C PRO A 70 11.13 -7.12 13.97
N LYS A 71 11.30 -7.99 14.98
CA LYS A 71 12.61 -8.42 15.51
C LYS A 71 13.38 -9.37 14.59
N LEU A 72 12.81 -9.87 13.48
CA LEU A 72 13.58 -10.69 12.54
C LEU A 72 14.58 -9.85 11.69
N MET A 73 14.42 -8.53 11.68
CA MET A 73 15.20 -7.62 10.85
C MET A 73 16.26 -6.81 11.64
N PHE A 74 16.30 -7.00 12.97
CA PHE A 74 17.21 -6.36 13.93
C PHE A 74 17.81 -7.41 14.87
#